data_AF-A0A2N3XZ43-F1
#
_entry.id   AF-A0A2N3XZ43-F1
#
_cell.length_a   1.000
_cell.length_b   1.000
_cell.length_c   1.000
_cell.angle_alpha   90.00
_cell.angle_beta   90.00
_cell.angle_gamma   90.00
#
_symmetry.space_group_name_H-M   'P 1'
#
loop_
_entity.id
_entity.type
_entity.pdbx_description
1 polymer ?
#
loop_
_entity_poly.entity_id
_entity_poly.type
_entity_poly.pdbx_seq_one_letter_code
_entity_poly.pdbx_strand_id
1 'polypeptide(L)' 'MDAHTWTPERAALTDIADILLTIRASLDAQRTGKSQKPDSMPRPTLARDRLDAADRHHRHQERVRLMLGR' A
#
# COMPACT_ATOMS: atom_id res chain seq x y z
N MET A 1 17.36 9.15 -0.38
CA MET A 1 16.77 7.89 0.09
C MET A 1 15.36 7.79 -0.47
N ASP A 2 15.02 6.73 -1.20
CA ASP A 2 13.70 6.55 -1.81
C ASP A 2 12.58 6.45 -0.75
N ALA A 3 11.51 7.21 -0.94
CA ALA A 3 10.33 7.21 -0.05
C ALA A 3 9.56 5.87 -0.04
N HIS A 4 9.92 4.94 -0.93
CA HIS A 4 9.27 3.63 -1.08
C HIS A 4 10.16 2.47 -0.64
N THR A 5 11.33 2.78 -0.08
CA THR A 5 12.20 1.76 0.49
C THR A 5 11.64 1.29 1.83
N TRP A 6 11.50 -0.03 1.96
CA TRP A 6 11.11 -0.65 3.20
C TRP A 6 12.28 -0.68 4.18
N THR A 7 12.02 -0.21 5.39
CA THR A 7 12.85 -0.43 6.58
C THR A 7 11.93 -0.76 7.76
N PRO A 8 12.40 -1.48 8.79
CA PRO A 8 11.61 -1.78 9.97
C PRO A 8 11.07 -0.53 10.67
N GLU A 9 11.88 0.53 10.77
CA GLU A 9 11.48 1.80 11.39
C GLU A 9 10.39 2.49 10.59
N ARG A 10 10.50 2.50 9.25
CA ARG A 10 9.46 3.08 8.39
C ARG A 10 8.16 2.28 8.47
N ALA A 11 8.22 0.96 8.55
CA ALA A 11 7.03 0.12 8.74
C ALA A 11 6.34 0.48 10.06
N ALA A 12 7.08 0.52 11.16
CA ALA A 12 6.54 0.88 12.47
C ALA A 12 5.92 2.29 12.47
N LEU A 13 6.59 3.28 11.87
CA LEU A 13 6.05 4.65 11.75
C LEU A 13 4.79 4.71 10.89
N THR A 14 4.71 3.90 9.83
CA THR A 14 3.51 3.82 8.97
C THR A 14 2.34 3.22 9.75
N ASP A 15 2.57 2.16 10.52
CA ASP A 15 1.54 1.54 11.36
C ASP A 15 1.06 2.49 12.47
N ILE A 16 1.98 3.22 13.12
CA ILE A 16 1.62 4.25 14.10
C ILE A 16 0.77 5.34 13.45
N ALA A 17 1.12 5.80 12.25
CA ALA A 17 0.35 6.81 11.54
C ALA A 17 -1.07 6.33 11.18
N ASP A 18 -1.22 5.09 10.72
CA ASP A 18 -2.54 4.48 10.45
C ASP A 18 -3.41 4.40 11.72
N ILE A 19 -2.82 4.06 12.86
CA ILE A 19 -3.52 4.05 14.16
C ILE A 19 -4.01 5.46 14.51
N LEU A 20 -3.14 6.47 14.39
CA LEU A 20 -3.50 7.86 14.70
C LEU A 20 -4.58 8.40 13.76
N LEU A 21 -4.53 8.06 12.48
CA LEU A 21 -5.58 8.43 11.51
C LEU A 21 -6.92 7.79 11.85
N THR A 22 -6.90 6.53 12.30
CA THR A 22 -8.12 5.83 12.75
C THR A 22 -8.71 6.47 14.00
N ILE A 23 -7.88 6.80 14.99
CA ILE A 23 -8.32 7.51 16.20
C ILE A 23 -8.94 8.86 15.84
N ARG A 24 -8.28 9.63 14.97
CA ARG A 24 -8.79 10.93 14.50
C ARG A 24 -10.14 10.76 13.80
N ALA A 25 -10.27 9.83 12.87
CA ALA A 25 -11.53 9.59 12.16
C ALA A 25 -12.66 9.17 13.11
N SER A 26 -12.36 8.38 14.15
CA SER A 26 -13.32 8.02 15.20
C SER A 26 -13.78 9.23 16.00
N LEU A 27 -12.85 10.10 16.42
CA LEU A 27 -13.17 11.34 17.13
C LEU A 27 -14.00 12.31 16.28
N ASP A 28 -13.65 12.47 15.00
CA ASP A 28 -14.39 13.31 14.07
C ASP A 28 -15.80 12.73 13.80
N ALA A 29 -15.94 11.40 13.73
CA ALA A 29 -17.25 10.75 13.60
C ALA A 29 -18.12 10.95 14.86
N GLN A 30 -17.54 10.89 16.05
CA GLN A 30 -18.26 11.21 17.30
C GLN A 30 -18.70 12.68 17.36
N ARG A 31 -17.86 13.60 16.88
CA ARG A 31 -18.16 15.03 16.86
C ARG A 31 -19.24 15.41 15.85
N THR A 32 -19.21 14.81 14.66
CA THR A 32 -20.05 15.22 13.51
C THR A 32 -21.24 14.30 13.26
N GLY A 33 -21.27 13.11 13.88
CA GLY A 33 -22.25 12.07 13.63
C GLY A 33 -22.11 11.38 12.26
N LYS A 34 -21.06 11.70 11.48
CA LYS A 34 -20.83 11.14 10.15
C LYS A 34 -19.58 10.27 10.16
N SER A 35 -19.75 9.00 9.79
CA SER A 35 -18.61 8.09 9.64
C SER A 35 -17.81 8.48 8.39
N GLN A 36 -16.52 8.76 8.59
CA GLN A 36 -15.55 8.96 7.50
C GLN A 36 -14.51 7.85 7.57
N LYS A 37 -14.28 7.15 6.45
CA LYS A 37 -13.17 6.20 6.37
C LYS A 37 -11.86 6.98 6.26
N PRO A 38 -10.89 6.76 7.17
CA PRO A 38 -9.57 7.37 7.03
C PRO A 38 -8.87 6.80 5.79
N ASP A 39 -8.23 7.68 5.00
CA ASP A 39 -7.31 7.23 3.96
C ASP A 39 -6.05 6.66 4.62
N SER A 40 -5.70 5.42 4.25
CA SER A 40 -4.53 4.73 4.79
C SER A 40 -3.24 5.35 4.28
N MET A 41 -2.19 5.30 5.10
CA MET A 41 -0.87 5.76 4.70
C MET A 41 -0.27 4.87 3.59
N PRO A 42 0.49 5.45 2.64
CA PRO A 42 1.16 4.67 1.61
C PRO A 42 2.19 3.73 2.26
N ARG A 43 1.95 2.43 2.15
CA ARG A 43 2.82 1.42 2.76
C ARG A 43 4.15 1.30 2.01
N PRO A 44 5.28 1.16 2.73
CA PRO A 44 6.56 0.90 2.10
C PRO A 44 6.54 -0.47 1.39
N THR A 45 7.08 -0.53 0.19
CA THR A 45 7.05 -1.74 -0.65
C THR A 45 8.04 -2.77 -0.14
N LEU A 46 7.56 -3.95 0.28
CA LEU A 46 8.43 -5.03 0.74
C LEU A 46 9.27 -5.59 -0.42
N ALA A 47 10.42 -6.20 -0.10
CA ALA A 47 11.22 -6.92 -1.09
C ALA A 47 10.40 -8.03 -1.79
N ARG A 48 9.52 -8.71 -1.04
CA ARG A 48 8.59 -9.70 -1.57
C ARG A 48 7.60 -9.09 -2.56
N ASP A 49 7.00 -7.95 -2.23
CA ASP A 49 6.03 -7.29 -3.11
C ASP A 49 6.67 -6.87 -4.45
N ARG A 50 7.95 -6.46 -4.41
CA ARG A 50 8.73 -6.16 -5.62
C ARG A 50 8.94 -7.40 -6.49
N LEU A 51 9.24 -8.55 -5.87
CA LEU A 51 9.38 -9.83 -6.59
C LEU A 51 8.05 -10.28 -7.19
N ASP A 52 6.96 -10.21 -6.42
CA ASP A 52 5.62 -10.57 -6.89
C ASP A 52 5.17 -9.66 -8.04
N ALA A 53 5.50 -8.36 -7.99
CA ALA A 53 5.20 -7.42 -9.07
C ALA A 53 6.00 -7.74 -10.35
N ALA A 54 7.31 -8.04 -10.21
CA ALA A 54 8.15 -8.43 -11.34
C ALA A 54 7.66 -9.73 -12.00
N ASP A 55 7.27 -10.72 -11.19
CA ASP A 55 6.76 -11.99 -11.69
C ASP A 55 5.41 -11.83 -12.41
N ARG A 56 4.48 -11.04 -11.85
CA ARG A 56 3.21 -10.71 -12.55
C ARG A 56 3.46 -10.02 -13.88
N HIS A 57 4.41 -9.08 -13.93
CA HIS A 57 4.78 -8.38 -15.15
C HIS A 57 5.37 -9.34 -16.19
N HIS A 58 6.25 -10.25 -15.77
CA HIS A 58 6.82 -11.28 -16.64
C HIS A 58 5.74 -12.21 -17.22
N ARG A 59 4.85 -12.73 -16.38
CA ARG A 59 3.72 -13.56 -16.85
C ARG A 59 2.79 -12.81 -17.79
N HIS A 60 2.62 -11.50 -17.59
CA HIS A 60 1.84 -10.66 -18.50
C HIS A 60 2.50 -10.53 -19.86
N GLN A 61 3.82 -10.27 -19.91
CA GLN A 61 4.58 -10.20 -21.15
C GLN A 61 4.53 -11.52 -21.92
N GLU A 62 4.74 -12.65 -21.25
CA GLU A 62 4.63 -13.98 -21.87
C GLU A 62 3.24 -14.22 -22.46
N ARG A 63 2.18 -13.82 -21.75
CA ARG A 63 0.81 -13.93 -22.25
C ARG A 63 0.57 -13.07 -23.48
N VAL A 64 1.02 -11.81 -23.47
CA VAL A 64 0.92 -10.90 -24.61
C VAL A 64 1.71 -11.45 -25.80
N ARG A 65 2.92 -11.97 -25.57
CA ARG A 65 3.75 -12.62 -26.60
C ARG A 65 3.03 -13.80 -27.24
N LEU A 66 2.40 -14.66 -26.46
CA LEU A 66 1.62 -15.79 -26.98
C LEU A 66 0.38 -15.33 -27.79
N MET A 67 -0.25 -14.21 -27.41
CA MET A 67 -1.38 -13.65 -28.16
C MET A 67 -0.97 -12.98 -29.48
N LEU A 68 0.20 -12.35 -29.52
CA LEU A 68 0.73 -11.66 -30.70
C LEU A 68 1.53 -12.56 -31.66
N GLY A 69 1.96 -13.73 -31.18
CA GLY A 69 2.64 -14.75 -31.98
C GLY A 69 1.70 -15.70 -32.74
N ARG A 70 0.41 -15.37 -32.81
CA ARG A 70 -0.64 -16.07 -33.55
C ARG A 70 -1.15 -15.18 -34.68
#